data_AF-A0A223SC18-F1
#
_entry.id   AF-A0A223SC18-F1
#
_cell.length_a   1.000
_cell.length_b   1.000
_cell.length_c   1.000
_cell.angle_alpha   90.00
_cell.angle_beta   90.00
_cell.angle_gamma   90.00
#
_symmetry.space_group_name_H-M   'P 1'
#
loop_
_entity.id
_entity.type
_entity.pdbx_description
1 polymer ?
#
loop_
_entity_poly.entity_id
_entity_poly.type
_entity_poly.pdbx_seq_one_letter_code
_entity_poly.pdbx_strand_id
1 'polypeptide(L)'
;MTFTDNRIATDDGLSERVAHLQNAMHKLGADVIRLQTQLTDLATAAPPQAEEESDEPAPFIFNMSRDAYKRELAALVRWVDEFLVPVYVGDGATWCPAWWEHHEAVGRLHALRLAYGELADTSISGPVGPAVWHRDHLDPVLDRLRSETGPFAACLTAAGHVERRRAATSG
;
A
#
# COMPACT_ATOMS: atom_id res chain seq x y z
N MET A 1 57.65 -34.19 41.32
CA MET A 1 57.84 -32.95 40.53
C MET A 1 57.26 -33.25 39.15
N THR A 2 55.94 -33.09 39.01
CA THR A 2 55.25 -31.93 38.40
C THR A 2 55.39 -31.88 36.89
N PHE A 3 54.24 -32.11 36.22
CA PHE A 3 53.70 -31.32 35.11
C PHE A 3 54.64 -31.16 33.90
N THR A 4 54.36 -31.81 32.77
CA THR A 4 53.44 -31.23 31.78
C THR A 4 52.75 -32.31 30.94
N ASP A 5 51.42 -32.33 31.01
CA ASP A 5 50.57 -32.82 29.94
C ASP A 5 50.67 -31.80 28.78
N ASN A 6 51.27 -32.18 27.65
CA ASN A 6 51.22 -31.40 26.43
C ASN A 6 50.68 -32.28 25.31
N ARG A 7 49.34 -32.28 25.23
CA ARG A 7 48.52 -32.93 24.23
C ARG A 7 49.07 -32.69 22.82
N ILE A 8 49.57 -33.76 22.20
CA ILE A 8 49.79 -33.85 20.76
C ILE A 8 48.41 -33.67 20.10
N ALA A 9 48.16 -32.49 19.53
CA ALA A 9 47.11 -32.35 18.52
C ALA A 9 47.54 -33.21 17.33
N THR A 10 46.83 -34.31 17.11
CA THR A 10 47.12 -35.28 16.05
C THR A 10 47.05 -34.59 14.69
N ASP A 11 47.99 -34.94 13.80
CA ASP A 11 48.09 -34.48 12.40
C ASP A 11 46.75 -34.59 11.63
N ASP A 12 45.96 -35.61 11.99
CA ASP A 12 44.60 -35.87 11.52
C ASP A 12 43.63 -34.69 11.80
N GLY A 13 43.74 -34.08 12.98
CA GLY A 13 42.92 -32.93 13.37
C GLY A 13 43.33 -31.61 12.70
N LEU A 14 44.57 -31.52 12.18
CA LEU A 14 44.99 -30.38 11.35
C LEU A 14 44.44 -30.53 9.92
N SER A 15 44.50 -31.73 9.37
CA SER A 15 43.95 -32.05 8.04
C SER A 15 42.44 -31.79 7.98
N GLU A 16 41.70 -32.21 9.03
CA GLU A 16 40.26 -31.96 9.15
C GLU A 16 39.92 -30.45 9.20
N ARG A 17 40.71 -29.66 9.95
CA ARG A 17 40.52 -28.19 10.02
C ARG A 17 40.82 -27.51 8.70
N VAL A 18 41.84 -27.96 7.97
CA VAL A 18 42.16 -27.43 6.63
C VAL A 18 41.04 -27.75 5.66
N ALA A 19 40.52 -28.98 5.65
CA ALA A 19 39.38 -29.35 4.82
C ALA A 19 38.13 -28.53 5.16
N HIS A 20 37.86 -28.29 6.45
CA HIS A 20 36.76 -27.44 6.88
C HIS A 20 36.92 -25.98 6.40
N LEU A 21 38.13 -25.41 6.49
CA LEU A 21 38.42 -24.06 6.00
C LEU A 21 38.29 -23.97 4.48
N GLN A 22 38.76 -24.98 3.75
CA GLN A 22 38.62 -25.05 2.29
C GLN A 22 37.15 -25.12 1.88
N ASN A 23 36.33 -25.92 2.58
CA ASN A 23 34.89 -25.99 2.33
C ASN A 23 34.18 -24.67 2.64
N ALA A 24 34.55 -24.02 3.76
CA ALA A 24 34.03 -22.71 4.12
C ALA A 24 34.39 -21.64 3.07
N MET A 25 35.62 -21.67 2.56
CA MET A 25 36.08 -20.76 1.51
C MET A 25 35.33 -20.98 0.19
N HIS A 26 35.10 -22.24 -0.23
CA HIS A 26 34.29 -22.54 -1.41
C HIS A 26 32.85 -22.05 -1.25
N LYS A 27 32.25 -22.24 -0.07
CA LYS A 27 30.90 -21.75 0.23
C LYS A 27 30.84 -20.23 0.16
N LEU A 28 31.81 -19.53 0.75
CA LEU A 28 31.90 -18.07 0.67
C LEU A 28 32.05 -17.59 -0.79
N GLY A 29 32.85 -18.28 -1.59
CA GLY A 29 32.98 -17.98 -3.01
C GLY A 29 31.65 -18.10 -3.77
N ALA A 30 30.89 -19.16 -3.51
CA ALA A 30 29.56 -19.35 -4.10
C ALA A 30 28.56 -18.27 -3.65
N ASP A 31 28.58 -17.90 -2.37
CA ASP A 31 27.71 -16.86 -1.82
C ASP A 31 28.04 -15.48 -2.41
N VAL A 32 29.32 -15.16 -2.60
CA VAL A 32 29.75 -13.90 -3.26
C VAL A 32 29.27 -13.85 -4.71
N ILE A 33 29.41 -14.94 -5.47
CA ILE A 33 28.91 -15.01 -6.86
C ILE A 33 27.40 -14.80 -6.88
N ARG A 34 26.66 -15.48 -6.01
CA ARG A 34 25.21 -15.33 -5.90
C ARG A 34 24.80 -13.89 -5.60
N LEU A 35 25.46 -13.25 -4.64
CA LEU A 35 25.18 -11.86 -4.27
C LEU A 35 25.53 -10.90 -5.41
N GLN A 36 26.61 -11.14 -6.14
CA GLN A 36 26.97 -10.35 -7.33
C GLN A 36 25.93 -10.48 -8.43
N THR A 37 25.40 -11.69 -8.68
CA THR A 37 24.29 -11.90 -9.62
C THR A 37 23.04 -11.16 -9.17
N GLN A 38 22.65 -11.30 -7.89
CA GLN A 38 21.47 -10.60 -7.35
C GLN A 38 21.62 -9.07 -7.42
N LEU A 39 22.81 -8.52 -7.14
CA LEU A 39 23.09 -7.10 -7.28
C LEU A 39 23.00 -6.63 -8.73
N THR A 40 23.49 -7.44 -9.66
CA THR A 40 23.41 -7.15 -11.10
C THR A 40 21.96 -7.20 -11.59
N ASP A 41 21.19 -8.18 -11.13
CA ASP A 41 19.76 -8.29 -11.42
C ASP A 41 18.99 -7.09 -10.87
N LEU A 42 19.29 -6.64 -9.65
CA LEU A 42 18.68 -5.44 -9.05
C LEU A 42 19.11 -4.14 -9.75
N ALA A 43 20.36 -4.05 -10.20
CA ALA A 43 20.87 -2.88 -10.92
C ALA A 43 20.37 -2.81 -12.37
N THR A 44 20.10 -3.96 -13.00
CA THR A 44 19.63 -4.07 -14.38
C THR A 44 18.11 -4.21 -14.46
N ALA A 45 17.44 -4.55 -13.36
CA ALA A 45 16.01 -4.37 -13.22
C ALA A 45 15.73 -2.92 -13.52
N ALA A 46 15.19 -2.67 -14.71
CA ALA A 46 14.68 -1.38 -15.07
C ALA A 46 13.77 -0.94 -13.90
N PRO A 47 13.85 0.34 -13.47
CA PRO A 47 12.79 0.90 -12.64
C PRO A 47 11.46 0.46 -13.24
N PRO A 48 10.41 0.14 -12.45
CA PRO A 48 9.08 0.04 -13.02
C PRO A 48 8.96 1.25 -13.93
N GLN A 49 8.82 1.01 -15.24
CA GLN A 49 8.71 2.10 -16.19
C GLN A 49 7.64 2.97 -15.57
N ALA A 50 8.00 4.20 -15.19
CA ALA A 50 6.99 5.19 -14.90
C ALA A 50 6.12 5.12 -16.14
N GLU A 51 4.94 4.51 -15.97
CA GLU A 51 3.93 4.44 -17.02
C GLU A 51 3.93 5.86 -17.54
N GLU A 52 4.26 6.05 -18.82
CA GLU A 52 4.25 7.37 -19.44
C GLU A 52 2.96 8.01 -18.97
N GLU A 53 3.09 8.99 -18.08
CA GLU A 53 1.97 9.56 -17.38
C GLU A 53 1.24 10.31 -18.48
N SER A 54 0.27 9.61 -19.07
CA SER A 54 -0.50 10.13 -20.17
C SER A 54 -1.06 11.43 -19.65
N ASP A 55 -0.73 12.55 -20.29
CA ASP A 55 -1.17 13.91 -19.95
C ASP A 55 -2.71 14.07 -20.07
N GLU A 56 -3.43 12.96 -20.28
CA GLU A 56 -4.87 12.89 -20.19
C GLU A 56 -5.31 12.86 -18.72
N PRO A 57 -6.23 13.75 -18.32
CA PRO A 57 -6.75 13.77 -16.96
C PRO A 57 -7.39 12.41 -16.63
N ALA A 58 -7.06 11.86 -15.47
CA ALA A 58 -7.60 10.60 -15.02
C ALA A 58 -9.14 10.62 -15.08
N PRO A 59 -9.78 9.71 -15.85
CA PRO A 59 -11.21 9.77 -16.07
C PRO A 59 -11.96 9.53 -14.75
N PHE A 60 -13.10 10.19 -14.58
CA PHE A 60 -13.95 9.94 -13.43
C PHE A 60 -14.47 8.50 -13.42
N ILE A 61 -14.48 7.84 -12.25
CA ILE A 61 -14.75 6.40 -12.11
C ILE A 61 -16.03 5.91 -12.81
N PHE A 62 -17.09 6.73 -12.86
CA PHE A 62 -18.35 6.36 -13.53
C PHE A 62 -18.32 6.45 -15.06
N ASN A 63 -17.28 7.04 -15.63
CA ASN A 63 -17.07 7.16 -17.07
C ASN A 63 -16.09 6.09 -17.61
N MET A 64 -15.72 5.11 -16.77
CA MET A 64 -14.79 4.05 -17.13
C MET A 64 -15.50 2.81 -17.69
N SER A 65 -14.77 1.99 -18.45
CA SER A 65 -15.23 0.63 -18.80
C SER A 65 -15.38 -0.22 -17.54
N ARG A 66 -16.17 -1.31 -17.61
CA ARG A 66 -16.43 -2.17 -16.45
C ARG A 66 -15.16 -2.71 -15.80
N ASP A 67 -14.16 -3.11 -16.60
CA ASP A 67 -12.92 -3.66 -16.08
C ASP A 67 -12.01 -2.57 -15.51
N ALA A 68 -12.00 -1.39 -16.12
CA ALA A 68 -11.31 -0.23 -15.58
C ALA A 68 -11.93 0.23 -14.25
N TYR A 69 -13.26 0.31 -14.17
CA TYR A 69 -14.00 0.61 -12.94
C TYR A 69 -13.62 -0.34 -11.80
N LYS A 70 -13.54 -1.66 -12.05
CA LYS A 70 -13.18 -2.63 -11.00
C LYS A 70 -11.76 -2.41 -10.48
N ARG A 71 -10.80 -2.15 -11.38
CA ARG A 71 -9.41 -1.87 -11.00
C ARG A 71 -9.30 -0.57 -10.21
N GLU A 72 -9.96 0.47 -10.70
CA GLU A 72 -9.96 1.78 -10.05
C GLU A 72 -10.63 1.73 -8.69
N LEU A 73 -11.78 1.06 -8.57
CA LEU A 73 -12.45 0.87 -7.29
C LEU A 73 -11.56 0.12 -6.30
N ALA A 74 -10.83 -0.90 -6.74
CA ALA A 74 -9.90 -1.63 -5.86
C ALA A 74 -8.72 -0.75 -5.41
N ALA A 75 -8.20 0.12 -6.29
CA ALA A 75 -7.17 1.09 -5.93
C ALA A 75 -7.71 2.15 -4.95
N LEU A 76 -8.93 2.62 -5.19
CA LEU A 76 -9.62 3.56 -4.32
C LEU A 76 -9.87 2.96 -2.93
N VAL A 77 -10.29 1.69 -2.85
CA VAL A 77 -10.46 0.96 -1.57
C VAL A 77 -9.16 0.94 -0.77
N ARG A 78 -8.03 0.56 -1.39
CA ARG A 78 -6.73 0.61 -0.71
C ARG A 78 -6.38 2.01 -0.24
N TRP A 79 -6.54 3.02 -1.10
CA TRP A 79 -6.24 4.40 -0.72
C TRP A 79 -7.10 4.90 0.46
N VAL A 80 -8.38 4.54 0.48
CA VAL A 80 -9.27 4.89 1.58
C VAL A 80 -8.87 4.18 2.88
N ASP A 81 -8.62 2.87 2.83
CA ASP A 81 -8.36 2.06 4.01
C ASP A 81 -6.94 2.27 4.58
N GLU A 82 -5.95 2.53 3.73
CA GLU A 82 -4.55 2.67 4.14
C GLU A 82 -4.13 4.12 4.42
N PHE A 83 -4.84 5.12 3.85
CA PHE A 83 -4.49 6.52 4.01
C PHE A 83 -5.65 7.36 4.56
N LEU A 84 -6.78 7.44 3.85
CA LEU A 84 -7.83 8.40 4.22
C LEU A 84 -8.40 8.14 5.63
N VAL A 85 -8.81 6.90 5.90
CA VAL A 85 -9.45 6.53 7.16
C VAL A 85 -8.48 6.62 8.34
N PRO A 86 -7.27 6.02 8.28
CA PRO A 86 -6.31 6.08 9.38
C PRO A 86 -5.87 7.51 9.71
N VAL A 87 -5.74 8.38 8.70
CA VAL A 87 -5.19 9.74 8.87
C VAL A 87 -6.27 10.76 9.26
N TYR A 88 -7.47 10.70 8.64
CA TYR A 88 -8.45 11.80 8.75
C TYR A 88 -9.78 11.42 9.40
N VAL A 89 -10.10 10.13 9.51
CA VAL A 89 -11.40 9.69 10.03
C VAL A 89 -11.30 9.28 11.50
N GLY A 90 -10.26 8.51 11.86
CA GLY A 90 -10.02 8.03 13.23
C GLY A 90 -11.13 7.09 13.76
N ASP A 91 -11.01 6.70 15.04
CA ASP A 91 -11.80 5.62 15.64
C ASP A 91 -13.24 6.03 16.07
N GLY A 92 -13.55 7.32 16.10
CA GLY A 92 -14.80 7.86 16.68
C GLY A 92 -15.87 8.27 15.68
N ALA A 93 -15.62 8.17 14.37
CA ALA A 93 -16.48 8.72 13.35
C ALA A 93 -17.45 7.68 12.74
N THR A 94 -18.61 8.17 12.29
CA THR A 94 -19.63 7.44 11.54
C THR A 94 -19.13 7.03 10.15
N TRP A 95 -18.28 5.99 10.09
CA TRP A 95 -17.76 5.43 8.85
C TRP A 95 -18.39 4.08 8.53
N CYS A 96 -18.89 3.92 7.30
CA CYS A 96 -19.42 2.64 6.85
C CYS A 96 -18.27 1.71 6.41
N PRO A 97 -18.10 0.52 7.02
CA PRO A 97 -17.06 -0.42 6.62
C PRO A 97 -17.27 -1.01 5.22
N ALA A 98 -18.49 -0.93 4.68
CA ALA A 98 -18.84 -1.35 3.32
C ALA A 98 -19.15 -0.13 2.41
N TRP A 99 -18.45 0.98 2.59
CA TRP A 99 -18.75 2.26 1.92
C TRP A 99 -18.80 2.14 0.38
N TRP A 100 -18.07 1.19 -0.22
CA TRP A 100 -18.08 0.96 -1.67
C TRP A 100 -19.45 0.50 -2.21
N GLU A 101 -20.35 0.04 -1.35
CA GLU A 101 -21.75 -0.24 -1.71
C GLU A 101 -22.61 1.02 -1.83
N HIS A 102 -22.04 2.20 -1.55
CA HIS A 102 -22.70 3.48 -1.66
C HIS A 102 -22.16 4.20 -2.90
N HIS A 103 -22.88 4.16 -4.03
CA HIS A 103 -22.43 4.85 -5.26
C HIS A 103 -22.13 6.33 -5.02
N GLU A 104 -22.92 7.04 -4.20
CA GLU A 104 -22.59 8.43 -3.85
C GLU A 104 -21.23 8.54 -3.14
N ALA A 105 -20.90 7.62 -2.23
CA ALA A 105 -19.61 7.61 -1.56
C ALA A 105 -18.46 7.29 -2.53
N VAL A 106 -18.64 6.29 -3.39
CA VAL A 106 -17.66 5.93 -4.43
C VAL A 106 -17.32 7.13 -5.30
N GLY A 107 -18.34 7.86 -5.79
CA GLY A 107 -18.12 9.03 -6.63
C GLY A 107 -17.38 10.16 -5.89
N ARG A 108 -17.79 10.47 -4.65
CA ARG A 108 -17.18 11.53 -3.84
C ARG A 108 -15.73 11.21 -3.47
N LEU A 109 -15.47 9.97 -3.05
CA LEU A 109 -14.14 9.53 -2.64
C LEU A 109 -13.18 9.44 -3.83
N HIS A 110 -13.67 9.01 -5.00
CA HIS A 110 -12.86 9.04 -6.21
C HIS A 110 -12.50 10.48 -6.60
N ALA A 111 -13.47 11.41 -6.61
CA ALA A 111 -13.19 12.81 -6.88
C ALA A 111 -12.18 13.41 -5.88
N LEU A 112 -12.31 13.06 -4.60
CA LEU A 112 -11.36 13.47 -3.56
C LEU A 112 -9.94 12.95 -3.82
N ARG A 113 -9.80 11.68 -4.24
CA ARG A 113 -8.52 11.07 -4.59
C ARG A 113 -7.87 11.75 -5.81
N LEU A 114 -8.65 12.10 -6.82
CA LEU A 114 -8.16 12.87 -7.98
C LEU A 114 -7.63 14.25 -7.55
N ALA A 115 -8.41 14.98 -6.75
CA ALA A 115 -7.98 16.27 -6.20
C ALA A 115 -6.72 16.14 -5.32
N TYR A 116 -6.58 15.03 -4.59
CA TYR A 116 -5.37 14.75 -3.81
C TYR A 116 -4.14 14.60 -4.71
N GLY A 117 -4.26 13.87 -5.82
CA GLY A 117 -3.15 13.70 -6.78
C GLY A 117 -2.62 15.03 -7.32
N GLU A 118 -3.51 15.98 -7.62
CA GLU A 118 -3.13 17.30 -8.15
C GLU A 118 -2.63 18.26 -7.04
N LEU A 119 -3.35 18.34 -5.93
CA LEU A 119 -3.15 19.40 -4.93
C LEU A 119 -2.21 19.01 -3.78
N ALA A 120 -1.97 17.72 -3.54
CA ALA A 120 -1.02 17.31 -2.52
C ALA A 120 0.43 17.40 -3.00
N ASP A 121 0.67 17.33 -4.31
CA ASP A 121 1.99 17.52 -4.90
C ASP A 121 2.31 19.02 -5.00
N THR A 122 3.14 19.51 -4.08
CA THR A 122 3.58 20.92 -4.03
C THR A 122 4.48 21.33 -5.20
N SER A 123 5.06 20.37 -5.94
CA SER A 123 5.82 20.68 -7.16
C SER A 123 4.89 21.07 -8.33
N ILE A 124 3.66 20.56 -8.32
CA ILE A 124 2.61 20.83 -9.31
C ILE A 124 1.73 22.02 -8.87
N SER A 125 1.21 21.96 -7.64
CA SER A 125 0.22 22.91 -7.10
C SER A 125 0.80 24.09 -6.30
N GLY A 126 2.10 24.09 -6.07
CA GLY A 126 2.77 25.05 -5.19
C GLY A 126 2.55 24.77 -3.69
N PRO A 127 3.17 25.56 -2.80
CA PRO A 127 3.20 25.28 -1.36
C PRO A 127 1.84 25.39 -0.67
N VAL A 128 0.87 26.08 -1.30
CA VAL A 128 -0.50 26.25 -0.75
C VAL A 128 -1.44 25.12 -1.15
N GLY A 129 -1.07 24.29 -2.14
CA GLY A 129 -1.92 23.22 -2.67
C GLY A 129 -2.49 22.29 -1.60
N PRO A 130 -1.68 21.76 -0.68
CA PRO A 130 -2.18 20.90 0.38
C PRO A 130 -3.24 21.59 1.25
N ALA A 131 -3.08 22.88 1.56
CA ALA A 131 -4.06 23.63 2.35
C ALA A 131 -5.39 23.81 1.58
N VAL A 132 -5.31 24.04 0.26
CA VAL A 132 -6.49 24.11 -0.62
C VAL A 132 -7.20 22.75 -0.68
N TRP A 133 -6.45 21.65 -0.80
CA TRP A 133 -7.04 20.30 -0.81
C TRP A 133 -7.86 20.02 0.45
N HIS A 134 -7.33 20.35 1.63
CA HIS A 134 -8.05 20.16 2.89
C HIS A 134 -9.35 20.98 2.91
N ARG A 135 -9.23 22.29 2.66
CA ARG A 135 -10.33 23.27 2.78
C ARG A 135 -11.46 23.02 1.77
N ASP A 136 -11.11 22.81 0.51
CA ASP A 136 -12.08 22.82 -0.60
C ASP A 136 -12.58 21.42 -0.96
N HIS A 137 -11.85 20.36 -0.59
CA HIS A 137 -12.16 19.00 -1.03
C HIS A 137 -12.33 18.03 0.14
N LEU A 138 -11.32 17.88 1.00
CA LEU A 138 -11.36 16.88 2.07
C LEU A 138 -12.49 17.14 3.08
N ASP A 139 -12.47 18.31 3.72
CA ASP A 139 -13.39 18.61 4.81
C ASP A 139 -14.86 18.56 4.35
N PRO A 140 -15.25 19.18 3.21
CA PRO A 140 -16.62 19.10 2.71
C PRO A 140 -17.07 17.68 2.35
N VAL A 141 -16.16 16.85 1.80
CA VAL A 141 -16.48 15.45 1.47
C VAL A 141 -16.69 14.64 2.75
N LEU A 142 -15.79 14.75 3.71
CA LEU A 142 -15.91 14.02 4.98
C LEU A 142 -17.16 14.45 5.76
N ASP A 143 -17.49 15.73 5.77
CA ASP A 143 -18.71 16.23 6.42
C ASP A 143 -19.97 15.68 5.75
N ARG A 144 -20.01 15.64 4.42
CA ARG A 144 -21.17 15.07 3.70
C ARG A 144 -21.31 13.57 3.92
N LEU A 145 -20.21 12.82 3.87
CA LEU A 145 -20.22 11.37 4.04
C LEU A 145 -20.70 10.97 5.45
N ARG A 146 -20.26 11.70 6.47
CA ARG A 146 -20.53 11.43 7.88
C ARG A 146 -21.80 12.09 8.42
N SER A 147 -22.45 12.94 7.63
CA SER A 147 -23.71 13.60 7.99
C SER A 147 -24.79 12.58 8.37
N GLU A 148 -25.65 12.95 9.32
CA GLU A 148 -26.87 12.19 9.67
C GLU A 148 -27.84 12.03 8.50
N THR A 149 -27.69 12.82 7.44
CA THR A 149 -28.44 12.72 6.17
C THR A 149 -27.53 12.29 4.99
N GLY A 150 -26.32 11.85 5.32
CA GLY A 150 -25.31 11.40 4.39
C GLY A 150 -25.53 9.97 3.89
N PRO A 151 -24.74 9.52 2.91
CA PRO A 151 -24.90 8.19 2.32
C PRO A 151 -24.73 7.05 3.34
N PHE A 152 -23.99 7.26 4.44
CA PHE A 152 -23.77 6.26 5.48
C PHE A 152 -24.88 6.21 6.53
N ALA A 153 -25.76 7.21 6.60
CA ALA A 153 -26.75 7.35 7.65
C ALA A 153 -27.67 6.13 7.80
N ALA A 154 -28.14 5.55 6.69
CA ALA A 154 -29.02 4.38 6.71
C ALA A 154 -28.30 3.07 7.10
N CYS A 155 -26.97 3.03 7.01
CA CYS A 155 -26.17 1.85 7.31
C CYS A 155 -25.65 1.85 8.75
N LEU A 156 -25.58 3.00 9.40
CA LEU A 156 -25.05 3.14 10.76
C LEU A 156 -26.21 3.22 11.75
N THR A 157 -26.44 2.14 12.49
CA THR A 157 -27.43 2.08 13.57
C THR A 157 -26.73 2.07 14.93
N ALA A 158 -27.48 2.28 16.02
CA ALA A 158 -26.95 2.17 17.38
C ALA A 158 -26.31 0.80 17.69
N ALA A 159 -26.61 -0.25 16.90
CA ALA A 159 -26.05 -1.58 17.02
C ALA A 159 -24.87 -1.86 16.06
N GLY A 160 -24.43 -0.87 15.28
CA GLY A 160 -23.37 -1.00 14.28
C GLY A 160 -23.86 -0.99 12.83
N HIS A 161 -22.98 -1.42 11.92
CA HIS A 161 -23.25 -1.45 10.47
C HIS A 161 -24.31 -2.49 10.10
N VAL A 162 -25.32 -2.08 9.35
CA VAL A 162 -26.34 -2.96 8.76
C VAL A 162 -26.09 -3.07 7.26
N GLU A 163 -25.85 -4.30 6.81
CA GLU A 163 -25.67 -4.61 5.38
C GLU A 163 -26.93 -4.21 4.60
N ARG A 164 -26.76 -3.48 3.50
CA ARG A 164 -27.90 -3.15 2.64
C ARG A 164 -28.37 -4.41 1.93
N ARG A 165 -29.55 -4.89 2.29
CA ARG A 165 -30.24 -5.92 1.51
C ARG A 165 -30.45 -5.37 0.10
N ARG A 166 -29.68 -5.89 -0.87
CA ARG A 166 -29.97 -5.66 -2.29
C ARG A 166 -31.40 -6.11 -2.52
N ALA A 167 -32.25 -5.22 -3.02
CA ALA A 167 -33.58 -5.60 -3.46
C ALA A 167 -33.39 -6.75 -4.45
N ALA A 168 -33.93 -7.93 -4.12
CA ALA A 168 -33.97 -9.03 -5.06
C ALA A 168 -34.69 -8.51 -6.30
N THR A 169 -34.01 -8.54 -7.44
CA THR A 169 -34.60 -8.23 -8.73
C THR A 169 -35.67 -9.29 -8.97
N SER A 170 -36.91 -8.99 -8.63
CA SER A 170 -38.06 -9.83 -8.94
C SER A 170 -38.38 -9.68 -10.43
N GLY A 171 -38.20 -10.77 -11.18
CA GLY A 171 -38.90 -11.05 -12.44
C GLY A 171 -38.36 -10.37 -13.68
#